data_AF-A0A251PX26-F1
#
_entry.id   AF-A0A251PX26-F1
#
_cell.length_a   1.000
_cell.length_b   1.000
_cell.length_c   1.000
_cell.angle_alpha   90.00
_cell.angle_beta   90.00
_cell.angle_gamma   90.00
#
_symmetry.space_group_name_H-M   'P 1'
#
loop_
_entity.id
_entity.type
_entity.pdbx_description
1 polymer ?
#
loop_
_entity_poly.entity_id
_entity_poly.type
_entity_poly.pdbx_seq_one_letter_code
_entity_poly.pdbx_strand_id
1 'polypeptide(L)'
;MSRGLLHCSANQIFWHNEEGISTGQVSRVLKYPGHLALLPTILLPECITICVGCVVDDLPCLLKADMGIVVEPAESLIALGNNFGVKFLPLLDMLMMKQKDCDIGEVVGWKHQGSGLLFVGRNWCDVAAFICTLHDVQ
;
A
#
# COMPACT_ATOMS: atom_id res chain seq x y z
N MET A 1 -3.42 -4.76 -21.88
CA MET A 1 -2.14 -5.49 -21.78
C MET A 1 -1.83 -5.69 -20.30
N SER A 2 -1.69 -6.93 -19.80
CA SER A 2 -1.34 -7.13 -18.39
C SER A 2 0.12 -6.72 -18.17
N ARG A 3 0.33 -5.61 -17.47
CA ARG A 3 1.67 -5.29 -16.94
C ARG A 3 1.91 -6.26 -15.77
N GLY A 4 2.92 -7.13 -15.91
CA GLY A 4 3.33 -8.05 -14.84
C GLY A 4 3.92 -7.29 -13.64
N LEU A 5 4.24 -8.03 -12.57
CA LEU A 5 4.93 -7.46 -11.40
C LEU A 5 6.26 -6.81 -11.84
N LEU A 6 6.39 -5.51 -11.61
CA LEU A 6 7.57 -4.75 -12.05
C LEU A 6 8.79 -4.98 -11.14
N HIS A 7 8.55 -5.18 -9.84
CA HIS A 7 9.62 -5.34 -8.86
C HIS A 7 9.14 -6.15 -7.64
N CYS A 8 10.00 -7.04 -7.14
CA CYS A 8 9.81 -7.78 -5.90
C CYS A 8 11.08 -7.70 -5.06
N SER A 9 10.94 -7.42 -3.78
CA SER A 9 12.05 -7.34 -2.84
C SER A 9 11.67 -8.06 -1.56
N ALA A 10 12.51 -9.00 -1.12
CA ALA A 10 12.27 -9.81 0.06
C ALA A 10 13.59 -10.19 0.74
N ASN A 11 13.50 -10.67 1.97
CA ASN A 11 14.62 -11.33 2.62
C ASN A 11 15.03 -12.57 1.81
N GLN A 12 16.34 -12.85 1.75
CA GLN A 12 16.86 -14.05 1.12
C GLN A 12 17.36 -14.99 2.20
N ILE A 13 17.01 -16.27 2.09
CA ILE A 13 17.46 -17.32 3.00
C ILE A 13 18.47 -18.22 2.29
N PHE A 14 19.36 -18.83 3.08
CA PHE A 14 20.23 -19.89 2.60
C PHE A 14 19.47 -21.21 2.53
N TRP A 15 19.72 -21.94 1.44
CA TRP A 15 19.25 -23.30 1.23
C TRP A 15 20.43 -24.26 1.36
N HIS A 16 20.17 -25.40 1.97
CA HIS A 16 21.06 -26.53 2.07
C HIS A 16 20.84 -27.39 0.83
N ASN A 17 21.84 -27.39 -0.05
CA ASN A 17 21.97 -28.28 -1.20
C ASN A 17 20.84 -28.12 -2.24
N GLU A 18 20.89 -28.95 -3.29
CA GLU A 18 19.83 -29.03 -4.31
C GLU A 18 18.51 -29.62 -3.78
N GLU A 19 18.52 -30.20 -2.57
CA GLU A 19 17.34 -30.80 -1.92
C GLU A 19 16.34 -29.77 -1.37
N GLY A 20 16.70 -28.47 -1.34
CA GLY A 20 15.77 -27.40 -0.97
C GLY A 20 15.45 -27.32 0.52
N ILE A 21 16.36 -27.76 1.40
CA ILE A 21 16.17 -27.68 2.85
C ILE A 21 16.64 -26.30 3.35
N SER A 22 15.84 -25.56 4.11
CA SER A 22 16.29 -24.26 4.66
C SER A 22 17.33 -24.45 5.76
N THR A 23 18.37 -23.60 5.79
CA THR A 23 19.35 -23.59 6.89
C THR A 23 18.89 -22.75 8.09
N GLY A 24 17.77 -22.03 7.98
CA GLY A 24 17.34 -21.03 8.95
C GLY A 24 18.18 -19.75 8.96
N GLN A 25 19.25 -19.66 8.16
CA GLN A 25 20.06 -18.45 8.05
C GLN A 25 19.54 -17.52 6.95
N VAL A 26 19.48 -16.23 7.26
CA VAL A 26 19.13 -15.17 6.31
C VAL A 26 20.42 -14.64 5.68
N SER A 27 20.55 -14.76 4.35
CA SER A 27 21.71 -14.30 3.58
C SER A 27 21.62 -12.80 3.25
N ARG A 28 20.39 -12.30 3.07
CA ARG A 28 20.11 -10.90 2.83
C ARG A 28 18.90 -10.48 3.65
N VAL A 29 19.13 -9.56 4.57
CA VAL A 29 18.06 -8.88 5.30
C VAL A 29 17.71 -7.60 4.54
N LEU A 30 16.46 -7.46 4.14
CA LEU A 30 15.93 -6.17 3.74
C LEU A 30 15.87 -5.29 4.98
N LYS A 31 16.71 -4.26 5.06
CA LYS A 31 16.63 -3.30 6.16
C LYS A 31 15.33 -2.50 6.00
N TYR A 32 14.51 -2.40 7.04
CA TYR A 32 13.33 -1.53 7.07
C TYR A 32 13.71 -0.12 7.59
N PRO A 33 13.13 0.96 7.05
CA PRO A 33 12.15 1.00 5.99
C PRO A 33 12.84 1.17 4.62
N GLY A 34 13.72 0.25 4.23
CA GLY A 34 14.51 0.31 2.99
C GLY A 34 13.69 0.17 1.72
N HIS A 35 12.44 -0.29 1.81
CA HIS A 35 11.48 -0.20 0.71
C HIS A 35 11.15 1.28 0.36
N LEU A 36 11.24 2.22 1.31
CA LEU A 36 11.02 3.65 1.05
C LEU A 36 12.07 4.28 0.13
N ALA A 37 13.27 3.68 0.07
CA ALA A 37 14.34 4.11 -0.82
C ALA A 37 14.16 3.58 -2.25
N LEU A 38 13.39 2.50 -2.43
CA LEU A 38 13.07 1.91 -3.74
C LEU A 38 11.85 2.59 -4.38
N LEU A 39 10.92 3.11 -3.58
CA LEU A 39 9.72 3.79 -4.08
C LEU A 39 10.04 4.87 -5.14
N PRO A 40 10.95 5.83 -4.90
CA PRO A 40 11.24 6.89 -5.89
C PRO A 40 11.83 6.37 -7.20
N THR A 41 12.44 5.18 -7.19
CA THR A 41 13.10 4.58 -8.37
C THR A 41 12.11 3.81 -9.25
N ILE A 42 11.01 3.33 -8.67
CA ILE A 42 10.02 2.48 -9.35
C ILE A 42 8.83 3.32 -9.87
N LEU A 43 8.61 4.50 -9.27
CA LEU A 43 7.47 5.36 -9.58
C LEU A 43 7.74 6.27 -10.78
N LEU A 44 6.73 6.39 -11.64
CA LEU A 44 6.71 7.37 -12.73
C LEU A 44 6.20 8.73 -12.21
N PRO A 45 6.75 9.86 -12.69
CA PRO A 45 6.47 11.20 -12.14
C PRO A 45 5.02 11.68 -12.25
N GLU A 46 4.15 10.99 -12.99
CA GLU A 46 2.73 11.32 -13.17
C GLU A 46 1.76 10.32 -12.53
N CYS A 47 2.27 9.33 -11.78
CA CYS A 47 1.44 8.29 -11.17
C CYS A 47 1.16 8.58 -9.70
N ILE A 48 -0.09 8.36 -9.28
CA ILE A 48 -0.48 8.32 -7.86
C ILE A 48 0.19 7.11 -7.21
N THR A 49 0.76 7.33 -6.04
CA THR A 49 1.42 6.28 -5.26
C THR A 49 0.45 5.66 -4.26
N ILE A 50 0.22 4.35 -4.37
CA ILE A 50 -0.63 3.59 -3.45
C ILE A 50 0.25 2.60 -2.70
N CYS A 51 0.21 2.65 -1.37
CA CYS A 51 0.87 1.68 -0.52
C CYS A 51 -0.18 0.85 0.23
N VAL A 52 0.02 -0.46 0.29
CA VAL A 52 -0.87 -1.40 1.00
C VAL A 52 -0.06 -2.16 2.05
N GLY A 53 -0.53 -2.20 3.29
CA GLY A 53 0.17 -2.85 4.42
C GLY A 53 -0.77 -3.29 5.53
N CYS A 54 -0.23 -3.94 6.57
CA CYS A 54 -1.04 -4.43 7.70
C CYS A 54 -0.31 -4.43 9.04
N VAL A 55 1.02 -4.20 9.07
CA VAL A 55 1.82 -4.21 10.31
C VAL A 55 2.44 -2.85 10.60
N VAL A 56 2.87 -2.65 11.85
CA VAL A 56 3.52 -1.41 12.33
C VAL A 56 4.65 -0.96 11.42
N ASP A 57 5.45 -1.90 10.93
CA ASP A 57 6.59 -1.61 10.07
C ASP A 57 6.17 -0.89 8.79
N ASP A 58 4.96 -1.14 8.28
CA ASP A 58 4.42 -0.52 7.05
C ASP A 58 4.00 0.94 7.25
N LEU A 59 3.86 1.42 8.49
CA LEU A 59 3.36 2.77 8.77
C LEU A 59 4.13 3.89 8.03
N PRO A 60 5.47 3.87 7.93
CA PRO A 60 6.23 4.87 7.19
C PRO A 60 5.93 4.90 5.69
N CYS A 61 5.69 3.77 5.02
CA CYS A 61 5.35 3.78 3.58
C CYS A 61 3.89 4.13 3.34
N LEU A 62 3.00 3.66 4.20
CA LEU A 62 1.60 4.02 4.21
C LEU A 62 1.42 5.55 4.30
N LEU A 63 2.19 6.22 5.16
CA LEU A 63 2.12 7.68 5.33
C LEU A 63 2.90 8.49 4.30
N LYS A 64 3.87 7.88 3.59
CA LYS A 64 4.64 8.56 2.54
C LYS A 64 3.93 8.54 1.19
N ALA A 65 3.10 7.53 0.94
CA ALA A 65 2.32 7.40 -0.28
C ALA A 65 1.25 8.50 -0.37
N ASP A 66 0.79 8.80 -1.59
CA ASP A 66 -0.37 9.67 -1.81
C ASP A 66 -1.64 9.07 -1.23
N MET A 67 -1.68 7.74 -1.18
CA MET A 67 -2.72 6.97 -0.55
C MET A 67 -2.15 5.73 0.16
N GLY A 68 -2.29 5.70 1.48
CA GLY A 68 -2.03 4.51 2.30
C GLY A 68 -3.32 3.73 2.52
N ILE A 69 -3.29 2.42 2.24
CA ILE A 69 -4.39 1.48 2.46
C ILE A 69 -3.90 0.41 3.44
N VAL A 70 -4.69 0.13 4.46
CA VAL A 70 -4.48 -1.01 5.35
C VAL A 70 -5.52 -2.09 5.08
N VAL A 71 -5.10 -3.34 5.06
CA VAL A 71 -5.99 -4.50 4.92
C VAL A 71 -5.81 -5.37 6.15
N GLU A 72 -6.92 -5.67 6.84
CA GLU A 72 -6.90 -6.46 8.08
C GLU A 72 -5.78 -5.99 9.04
N PRO A 73 -5.75 -4.70 9.42
CA PRO A 73 -4.63 -4.12 10.14
C PRO A 73 -4.45 -4.79 11.50
N ALA A 74 -3.20 -5.07 11.87
CA ALA A 74 -2.86 -5.51 13.22
C ALA A 74 -3.28 -4.45 14.24
N GLU A 75 -3.77 -4.88 15.41
CA GLU A 75 -4.17 -3.97 16.50
C GLU A 75 -3.03 -3.02 16.90
N SER A 76 -1.79 -3.49 16.84
CA SER A 76 -0.59 -2.70 17.12
C SER A 76 -0.39 -1.55 16.12
N LEU A 77 -0.71 -1.75 14.84
CA LEU A 77 -0.66 -0.70 13.82
C LEU A 77 -1.71 0.37 14.11
N ILE A 78 -2.94 -0.04 14.43
CA ILE A 78 -4.03 0.88 14.77
C ILE A 78 -3.68 1.68 16.04
N ALA A 79 -3.23 1.00 17.09
CA ALA A 79 -2.85 1.64 18.34
C ALA A 79 -1.71 2.65 18.15
N LEU A 80 -0.65 2.27 17.43
CA LEU A 80 0.47 3.16 17.15
C LEU A 80 0.03 4.35 16.27
N GLY A 81 -0.72 4.10 15.20
CA GLY A 81 -1.23 5.15 14.32
C GLY A 81 -2.07 6.18 15.08
N ASN A 82 -2.99 5.73 15.94
CA ASN A 82 -3.79 6.60 16.78
C ASN A 82 -2.94 7.49 17.70
N ASN A 83 -1.85 6.95 18.28
CA ASN A 83 -0.91 7.71 19.11
C ASN A 83 -0.21 8.83 18.33
N PHE A 84 -0.05 8.68 17.01
CA PHE A 84 0.52 9.70 16.12
C PHE A 84 -0.53 10.55 15.39
N GLY A 85 -1.81 10.44 15.78
CA GLY A 85 -2.91 11.21 15.17
C GLY A 85 -3.33 10.73 13.79
N VAL A 86 -2.94 9.51 13.39
CA VAL A 86 -3.38 8.89 12.15
C VAL A 86 -4.86 8.53 12.27
N LYS A 87 -5.63 8.87 11.24
CA LYS A 87 -7.04 8.49 11.11
C LYS A 87 -7.19 7.30 10.19
N PHE A 88 -8.05 6.37 10.59
CA PHE A 88 -8.40 5.20 9.80
C PHE A 88 -9.84 5.33 9.32
N LEU A 89 -10.06 5.41 8.01
CA LEU A 89 -11.40 5.51 7.42
C LEU A 89 -11.71 4.30 6.53
N PRO A 90 -12.96 3.83 6.45
CA PRO A 90 -13.30 2.75 5.52
C PRO A 90 -12.96 3.12 4.07
N LEU A 91 -12.29 2.22 3.34
CA LEU A 91 -11.97 2.40 1.91
C LEU A 91 -13.24 2.58 1.07
N LEU A 92 -14.31 1.89 1.46
CA LEU A 92 -15.61 1.97 0.78
C LEU A 92 -16.26 3.36 0.89
N ASP A 93 -16.11 4.05 2.01
CA ASP A 93 -16.69 5.39 2.19
C ASP A 93 -16.06 6.39 1.21
N MET A 94 -14.74 6.27 1.02
CA MET A 94 -14.01 7.08 0.06
C MET A 94 -14.39 6.76 -1.39
N LEU A 95 -14.59 5.48 -1.73
CA LEU A 95 -15.13 5.07 -3.03
C LEU A 95 -16.49 5.71 -3.31
N MET A 96 -17.40 5.66 -2.33
CA MET A 96 -18.74 6.24 -2.46
C MET A 96 -18.70 7.77 -2.58
N MET A 97 -17.81 8.45 -1.86
CA MET A 97 -17.60 9.89 -2.02
C MET A 97 -17.18 10.23 -3.44
N LYS A 98 -16.23 9.46 -3.99
CA LYS A 98 -15.66 9.72 -5.31
C LYS A 98 -16.60 9.41 -6.46
N GLN A 99 -17.40 8.35 -6.35
CA GLN A 99 -18.46 8.08 -7.32
C GLN A 99 -19.47 9.22 -7.39
N LYS A 100 -19.87 9.78 -6.23
CA LYS A 100 -20.77 10.95 -6.20
C LYS A 100 -20.16 12.20 -6.83
N ASP A 101 -18.87 12.43 -6.63
CA ASP A 101 -18.17 13.57 -7.25
C ASP A 101 -18.08 13.40 -8.79
N CYS A 102 -17.85 12.18 -9.28
CA CYS A 102 -17.81 11.87 -10.71
C CYS A 102 -19.18 12.00 -11.41
N ASP A 103 -20.28 11.69 -10.72
CA ASP A 103 -21.65 11.89 -11.24
C ASP A 103 -21.97 13.36 -11.55
N ILE A 104 -21.21 14.30 -10.99
CA ILE A 104 -21.37 15.75 -11.21
C ILE A 104 -20.60 16.22 -12.48
N GLY A 105 -19.95 15.31 -13.20
CA GLY A 105 -19.27 15.59 -14.47
C GLY A 105 -17.88 16.21 -14.31
N GLU A 106 -17.37 16.34 -13.10
CA GLU A 106 -15.96 16.69 -12.85
C GLU A 106 -15.12 15.42 -12.72
N VAL A 107 -14.11 15.27 -13.58
CA VAL A 107 -13.04 14.28 -13.37
C VAL A 107 -12.18 14.79 -12.22
N VAL A 108 -12.61 14.55 -10.99
CA VAL A 108 -11.87 14.95 -9.80
C VAL A 108 -10.70 13.99 -9.61
N GLY A 109 -9.57 14.31 -10.26
CA GLY A 109 -8.31 13.60 -10.07
C GLY A 109 -8.02 13.36 -8.60
N TRP A 110 -7.51 12.17 -8.28
CA TRP A 110 -7.15 11.80 -6.92
C TRP A 110 -5.97 12.68 -6.47
N LYS A 111 -6.28 13.70 -5.68
CA LYS A 111 -5.26 14.53 -5.03
C LYS A 111 -4.71 13.79 -3.82
N HIS A 112 -3.45 14.08 -3.49
CA HIS A 112 -2.82 13.69 -2.23
C HIS A 112 -3.80 13.93 -1.06
N GLN A 113 -4.20 12.86 -0.35
CA GLN A 113 -5.23 12.91 0.69
C GLN A 113 -4.75 13.55 2.01
N GLY A 114 -3.49 13.99 2.05
CA GLY A 114 -2.86 14.59 3.22
C GLY A 114 -2.16 13.56 4.09
N SER A 115 -1.11 13.98 4.79
CA SER A 115 -0.42 13.13 5.75
C SER A 115 -1.33 12.80 6.94
N GLY A 116 -1.32 11.54 7.37
CA GLY A 116 -2.06 11.08 8.56
C GLY A 116 -3.46 10.53 8.30
N LEU A 117 -3.85 10.25 7.05
CA LEU A 117 -5.07 9.52 6.72
C LEU A 117 -4.73 8.18 6.07
N LEU A 118 -5.28 7.08 6.60
CA LEU A 118 -5.17 5.73 6.05
C LEU A 118 -6.56 5.15 5.79
N PHE A 119 -6.72 4.44 4.67
CA PHE A 119 -7.97 3.79 4.30
C PHE A 119 -7.96 2.32 4.69
N VAL A 120 -9.02 1.83 5.31
CA VAL A 120 -9.16 0.44 5.76
C VAL A 120 -9.99 -0.35 4.75
N GLY A 121 -9.34 -1.27 4.04
CA GLY A 121 -10.00 -2.29 3.23
C GLY A 121 -10.33 -3.52 4.08
N ARG A 122 -11.47 -4.17 3.83
CA ARG A 122 -11.84 -5.39 4.59
C ARG A 122 -11.11 -6.62 4.10
N ASN A 123 -10.73 -6.65 2.82
CA ASN A 123 -10.05 -7.77 2.18
C ASN A 123 -9.39 -7.29 0.88
N TRP A 124 -8.66 -8.19 0.22
CA TRP A 124 -8.02 -7.92 -1.07
C TRP A 124 -9.00 -7.64 -2.21
N CYS A 125 -10.24 -8.13 -2.16
CA CYS A 125 -11.25 -7.83 -3.17
C CYS A 125 -11.67 -6.36 -3.12
N ASP A 126 -11.84 -5.78 -1.93
CA ASP A 126 -12.13 -4.35 -1.75
C ASP A 126 -11.01 -3.49 -2.35
N VAL A 127 -9.74 -3.86 -2.11
CA VAL A 127 -8.57 -3.16 -2.65
C VAL A 127 -8.46 -3.32 -4.17
N ALA A 128 -8.70 -4.52 -4.70
CA ALA A 128 -8.67 -4.77 -6.14
C ALA A 128 -9.78 -3.96 -6.85
N ALA A 129 -10.99 -3.96 -6.32
CA ALA A 129 -12.10 -3.16 -6.85
C ALA A 129 -11.73 -1.67 -6.86
N PHE A 130 -11.16 -1.16 -5.77
CA PHE A 130 -10.67 0.21 -5.68
C PHE A 130 -9.65 0.52 -6.79
N ILE A 131 -8.60 -0.29 -6.91
CA ILE A 131 -7.54 -0.07 -7.93
C ILE A 131 -8.11 -0.12 -9.35
N CYS A 132 -9.05 -1.04 -9.63
CA CYS A 132 -9.73 -1.09 -10.93
C CYS A 132 -10.50 0.20 -11.23
N THR A 133 -11.22 0.77 -10.26
CA THR A 133 -11.95 2.04 -10.47
C THR A 133 -11.03 3.22 -10.76
N LEU A 134 -9.77 3.19 -10.30
CA LEU A 134 -8.80 4.24 -10.65
C LEU A 134 -8.41 4.21 -12.13
N HIS A 135 -8.33 3.01 -12.72
CA HIS A 135 -7.93 2.81 -14.10
C HIS A 135 -9.03 3.20 -15.09
N ASP A 136 -10.30 3.12 -14.69
CA ASP A 136 -11.44 3.48 -15.54
C ASP A 136 -11.71 5.00 -15.62
N VAL A 137 -11.01 5.81 -14.79
CA VAL A 137 -11.19 7.27 -14.68
C VAL A 137 -10.04 8.06 -15.35
N GLN A 138 -9.04 7.39 -15.92
CA GLN A 138 -7.96 8.01 -16.72
C GLN A 138 -8.17 7.84 -18.22
#